data_AF-A0A6G1JUV8-F1
#
_entry.id   AF-A0A6G1JUV8-F1
#
_cell.length_a   1.000
_cell.length_b   1.000
_cell.length_c   1.000
_cell.angle_alpha   90.00
_cell.angle_beta   90.00
_cell.angle_gamma   90.00
#
_symmetry.space_group_name_H-M   'P 1'
#
loop_
_entity.id
_entity.type
_entity.pdbx_description
1 polymer ?
#
loop_
_entity_poly.entity_id
_entity_poly.type
_entity_poly.pdbx_seq_one_letter_code
_entity_poly.pdbx_strand_id
1 'polypeptide(L)'
;MQFTTPLVFLIAAITTQARVLDILPRQAGQAANSQTFTGALGGLAATPVVPSGDEKRPFSVKGDTFVNIGAALQRSCDQQANACANAANAGEVAFSTEDCATQKTACSAAAAA
;
A
#
# COMPACT_ATOMS: atom_id res chain seq x y z
N MET A 1 -29.67 -59.26 -28.56
CA MET A 1 -29.13 -59.50 -27.20
C MET A 1 -27.86 -58.66 -27.12
N GLN A 2 -27.66 -57.65 -26.29
CA GLN A 2 -28.33 -57.16 -25.08
C GLN A 2 -28.14 -55.64 -25.01
N PHE A 3 -29.15 -54.96 -24.48
CA PHE A 3 -29.16 -53.53 -24.16
C PHE A 3 -28.30 -53.28 -22.92
N THR A 4 -27.38 -52.32 -22.96
CA THR A 4 -26.74 -51.76 -21.76
C THR A 4 -27.33 -50.38 -21.47
N THR A 5 -28.29 -50.39 -20.55
CA THR A 5 -29.01 -49.27 -19.98
C THR A 5 -28.08 -48.39 -19.10
N PRO A 6 -28.13 -47.05 -19.20
CA PRO A 6 -27.47 -46.19 -18.24
C PRO A 6 -28.29 -46.15 -16.93
N LEU A 7 -27.65 -46.56 -15.83
CA LEU A 7 -28.23 -46.53 -14.50
C LEU A 7 -28.20 -45.09 -13.97
N VAL A 8 -29.36 -44.45 -14.02
CA VAL A 8 -29.70 -43.23 -13.31
C VAL A 8 -29.60 -43.52 -11.81
N PHE A 9 -28.75 -42.80 -11.08
CA PHE A 9 -28.79 -42.73 -9.62
C PHE A 9 -29.10 -41.31 -9.15
N LEU A 10 -30.10 -41.28 -8.25
CA LEU A 10 -30.70 -40.14 -7.62
C LEU A 10 -29.71 -39.30 -6.81
N ILE A 11 -29.77 -37.99 -7.04
CA ILE A 11 -29.98 -36.90 -6.08
C ILE A 11 -29.66 -37.22 -4.60
N ALA A 12 -28.55 -36.65 -4.11
CA ALA A 12 -28.48 -36.13 -2.75
C ALA A 12 -28.17 -34.64 -2.85
N ALA A 13 -29.22 -33.81 -2.81
CA ALA A 13 -29.09 -32.37 -2.62
C ALA A 13 -28.65 -32.13 -1.18
N ILE A 14 -27.34 -32.05 -0.95
CA ILE A 14 -26.80 -31.61 0.34
C ILE A 14 -26.91 -30.07 0.34
N THR A 15 -28.04 -29.55 0.82
CA THR A 15 -28.17 -28.14 1.17
C THR A 15 -27.49 -27.93 2.52
N THR A 16 -26.16 -27.89 2.55
CA THR A 16 -25.46 -27.27 3.69
C THR A 16 -25.62 -25.77 3.57
N GLN A 17 -26.60 -25.24 4.32
CA GLN A 17 -26.71 -23.84 4.69
C GLN A 17 -25.53 -23.48 5.62
N ALA A 18 -24.31 -23.50 5.10
CA ALA A 18 -23.18 -22.89 5.77
C ALA A 18 -23.15 -21.45 5.27
N ARG A 19 -23.61 -20.56 6.15
CA ARG A 19 -23.48 -19.11 6.06
C ARG A 19 -22.23 -18.77 5.27
N VAL A 20 -22.41 -18.17 4.11
CA VAL A 20 -21.42 -17.28 3.53
C VAL A 20 -21.20 -16.24 4.62
N LEU A 21 -20.22 -16.49 5.49
CA LEU A 21 -19.47 -15.39 6.07
C LEU A 21 -18.93 -14.72 4.83
N ASP A 22 -19.61 -13.65 4.44
CA ASP A 22 -19.05 -12.60 3.62
C ASP A 22 -17.76 -12.18 4.33
N ILE A 23 -16.69 -12.94 4.08
CA ILE A 23 -15.37 -12.37 3.91
C ILE A 23 -15.55 -11.56 2.62
N LEU A 24 -16.24 -10.43 2.75
CA LEU A 24 -15.83 -9.25 2.03
C LEU A 24 -14.31 -9.31 2.16
N PRO A 25 -13.54 -9.35 1.05
CA PRO A 25 -12.16 -8.97 1.21
C PRO A 25 -12.26 -7.67 1.99
N ARG A 26 -11.68 -7.63 3.20
CA ARG A 26 -11.21 -6.36 3.69
C ARG A 26 -10.27 -5.94 2.57
N GLN A 27 -10.82 -5.22 1.60
CA GLN A 27 -10.21 -4.01 1.17
C GLN A 27 -10.05 -3.18 2.47
N ALA A 28 -9.05 -3.54 3.28
CA ALA A 28 -7.92 -2.65 3.44
C ALA A 28 -7.36 -2.45 2.02
N GLY A 29 -8.11 -1.85 1.08
CA GLY A 29 -8.66 -0.53 1.30
C GLY A 29 -7.36 0.21 1.41
N GLN A 30 -6.78 0.46 0.24
CA GLN A 30 -5.74 1.46 0.10
C GLN A 30 -6.33 2.66 0.82
N ALA A 31 -6.01 2.79 2.10
CA ALA A 31 -6.60 3.80 2.93
C ALA A 31 -6.07 5.07 2.27
N ALA A 32 -6.97 5.85 1.65
CA ALA A 32 -6.66 6.66 0.49
C ALA A 32 -5.31 7.37 0.67
N ASN A 33 -4.29 6.88 -0.05
CA ASN A 33 -2.93 7.36 0.17
C ASN A 33 -2.90 8.84 -0.21
N SER A 34 -2.64 9.70 0.77
CA SER A 34 -2.62 11.15 0.56
C SER A 34 -1.31 11.63 -0.09
N GLN A 35 -0.28 10.77 -0.14
CA GLN A 35 0.96 11.06 -0.87
C GLN A 35 0.77 10.85 -2.37
N THR A 36 0.77 11.95 -3.12
CA THR A 36 0.56 11.98 -4.57
C THR A 36 1.86 11.97 -5.37
N PHE A 37 3.01 12.20 -4.75
CA PHE A 37 4.31 12.14 -5.41
C PHE A 37 4.65 10.69 -5.81
N THR A 38 4.85 10.46 -7.10
CA THR A 38 5.10 9.14 -7.67
C THR A 38 6.56 8.90 -8.08
N GLY A 39 7.42 9.92 -8.01
CA GLY A 39 8.85 9.75 -8.27
C GLY A 39 9.47 8.75 -7.29
N ALA A 40 10.25 7.80 -7.78
CA ALA A 40 10.82 6.70 -6.98
C ALA A 40 12.19 6.29 -7.52
N LEU A 41 13.24 7.00 -7.12
CA LEU A 41 14.60 6.74 -7.61
C LEU A 41 15.07 5.40 -7.06
N GLY A 42 15.57 4.53 -7.93
CA GLY A 42 15.90 3.14 -7.54
C GLY A 42 14.69 2.31 -7.11
N GLY A 43 13.47 2.71 -7.47
CA GLY A 43 12.24 2.03 -7.04
C GLY A 43 11.81 2.37 -5.61
N LEU A 44 12.45 3.35 -4.96
CA LEU A 44 12.19 3.74 -3.58
C LEU A 44 11.13 4.84 -3.55
N ALA A 45 9.86 4.43 -3.46
CA ALA A 45 8.72 5.34 -3.42
C ALA A 45 8.56 6.02 -2.05
N ALA A 46 7.85 7.15 -2.06
CA ALA A 46 7.47 7.83 -0.83
C ALA A 46 6.54 6.96 0.01
N THR A 47 6.72 7.02 1.33
CA THR A 47 5.94 6.17 2.24
C THR A 47 4.48 6.63 2.24
N PRO A 48 3.50 5.72 2.10
CA PRO A 48 2.09 6.11 2.07
C PRO A 48 1.67 6.89 3.32
N VAL A 49 0.87 7.93 3.11
CA VAL A 49 0.16 8.65 4.16
C VAL A 49 -1.26 8.12 4.20
N VAL A 50 -1.59 7.38 5.25
CA VAL A 50 -2.87 6.67 5.39
C VAL A 50 -3.63 7.15 6.62
N PRO A 51 -4.96 6.99 6.66
CA PRO A 51 -5.75 7.12 7.88
C PRO A 51 -5.15 6.32 9.05
N SER A 52 -4.96 6.97 10.20
CA SER A 52 -4.44 6.32 11.43
C SER A 52 -5.53 5.57 12.21
N GLY A 53 -6.80 5.98 12.05
CA GLY A 53 -7.92 5.56 12.89
C GLY A 53 -8.06 6.35 14.20
N ASP A 54 -7.17 7.29 14.50
CA ASP A 54 -7.26 8.21 15.65
C ASP A 54 -7.70 9.60 15.18
N GLU A 55 -8.90 10.03 15.60
CA GLU A 55 -9.47 11.34 15.25
C GLU A 55 -8.58 12.51 15.66
N LYS A 56 -7.78 12.38 16.73
CA LYS A 56 -6.87 13.45 17.21
C LYS A 56 -5.58 13.52 16.39
N ARG A 57 -5.20 12.44 15.72
CA ARG A 57 -3.97 12.32 14.92
C ARG A 57 -4.26 11.52 13.65
N PRO A 58 -5.10 12.05 12.73
CA PRO A 58 -5.78 11.25 11.71
C PRO A 58 -4.86 10.70 10.61
N PHE A 59 -3.62 11.19 10.49
CA PHE A 59 -2.68 10.76 9.45
C PHE A 59 -1.62 9.83 10.03
N SER A 60 -1.23 8.78 9.30
CA SER A 60 -0.20 7.82 9.68
C SER A 60 0.80 7.61 8.55
N VAL A 61 2.09 7.53 8.90
CA VAL A 61 3.20 7.23 7.99
C VAL A 61 4.11 6.21 8.66
N LYS A 62 4.01 4.94 8.23
CA LYS A 62 4.80 3.83 8.80
C LYS A 62 4.70 3.75 10.34
N GLY A 63 3.51 3.98 10.89
CA GLY A 63 3.25 3.91 12.33
C GLY A 63 3.44 5.22 13.09
N ASP A 64 4.12 6.22 12.52
CA ASP A 64 4.13 7.58 13.07
C ASP A 64 2.79 8.25 12.76
N THR A 65 2.09 8.81 13.75
CA THR A 65 0.83 9.53 13.52
C THR A 65 1.00 11.05 13.57
N PHE A 66 0.14 11.79 12.88
CA PHE A 66 0.24 13.25 12.76
C PHE A 66 -1.13 13.90 12.86
N VAL A 67 -1.16 15.10 13.47
CA VAL A 67 -2.35 15.96 13.50
C VAL A 67 -2.56 16.65 12.15
N ASN A 68 -1.46 17.07 11.51
CA ASN A 68 -1.47 17.88 10.29
C ASN A 68 -0.98 17.05 9.09
N ILE A 69 -1.71 17.15 7.96
CA ILE A 69 -1.40 16.41 6.74
C ILE A 69 -0.05 16.81 6.12
N GLY A 70 0.31 18.10 6.15
CA GLY A 70 1.59 18.59 5.67
C GLY A 70 2.77 17.98 6.42
N ALA A 71 2.66 17.85 7.76
CA ALA A 71 3.67 17.17 8.57
C ALA A 71 3.79 15.67 8.22
N ALA A 72 2.67 15.00 7.95
CA ALA A 72 2.68 13.61 7.48
C ALA A 72 3.33 13.48 6.09
N LEU A 73 3.00 14.35 5.14
CA LEU A 73 3.60 14.35 3.81
C LEU A 73 5.11 14.64 3.85
N GLN A 74 5.56 15.58 4.68
CA GLN A 74 6.99 15.82 4.91
C GLN A 74 7.69 14.58 5.46
N ARG A 75 7.10 13.91 6.48
CA ARG A 75 7.64 12.65 6.99
C ARG A 75 7.74 11.59 5.92
N SER A 76 6.74 11.48 5.04
CA SER A 76 6.73 10.56 3.90
C SER A 76 7.92 10.82 2.96
N CYS A 77 8.18 12.08 2.61
CA CYS A 77 9.31 12.47 1.77
C CYS A 77 10.67 12.24 2.46
N ASP A 78 10.76 12.50 3.77
CA ASP A 78 11.97 12.20 4.55
C ASP A 78 12.27 10.70 4.59
N GLN A 79 11.24 9.86 4.76
CA GLN A 79 11.41 8.40 4.73
C GLN A 79 11.87 7.90 3.36
N GLN A 80 11.37 8.50 2.27
CA GLN A 80 11.87 8.25 0.91
C GLN A 80 13.35 8.60 0.77
N ALA A 81 13.72 9.81 1.17
CA ALA A 81 15.07 10.33 1.04
C ALA A 81 16.06 9.47 1.83
N ASN A 82 15.70 9.03 3.04
CA ASN A 82 16.52 8.15 3.85
C ASN A 82 16.69 6.77 3.21
N ALA A 83 15.61 6.18 2.67
CA ALA A 83 15.70 4.90 1.96
C ALA A 83 16.62 5.02 0.73
N CYS A 84 16.47 6.10 -0.04
CA CYS A 84 17.32 6.42 -1.18
C CYS A 84 18.79 6.60 -0.78
N ALA A 85 19.06 7.42 0.24
CA ALA A 85 20.41 7.67 0.71
C ALA A 85 21.07 6.39 1.24
N ASN A 86 20.32 5.52 1.93
CA ASN A 86 20.84 4.22 2.36
C ASN A 86 21.22 3.33 1.17
N ALA A 87 20.43 3.32 0.10
CA ALA A 87 20.76 2.57 -1.11
C ALA A 87 22.00 3.14 -1.82
N ALA A 88 22.09 4.47 -1.96
CA ALA A 88 23.27 5.14 -2.52
C ALA A 88 24.53 4.83 -1.70
N ASN A 89 24.45 4.91 -0.37
CA ASN A 89 25.56 4.62 0.53
C ASN A 89 25.96 3.14 0.56
N ALA A 90 25.07 2.23 0.17
CA ALA A 90 25.39 0.80 0.05
C ALA A 90 26.30 0.51 -1.16
N GLY A 91 26.39 1.40 -2.15
CA GLY A 91 27.32 1.31 -3.27
C GLY A 91 26.91 0.41 -4.44
N GLU A 92 25.72 -0.22 -4.36
CA GLU A 92 25.21 -1.16 -5.37
C GLU A 92 24.26 -0.52 -6.40
N VAL A 93 24.17 0.81 -6.41
CA VAL A 93 23.26 1.58 -7.26
C VAL A 93 24.00 2.64 -8.06
N ALA A 94 23.43 3.02 -9.22
CA ALA A 94 24.04 3.98 -10.14
C ALA A 94 23.74 5.46 -9.82
N PHE A 95 23.06 5.75 -8.70
CA PHE A 95 22.68 7.11 -8.29
C PHE A 95 23.36 7.50 -6.98
N SER A 96 23.46 8.81 -6.75
CA SER A 96 24.13 9.43 -5.61
C SER A 96 23.15 9.88 -4.53
N THR A 97 23.69 10.27 -3.37
CA THR A 97 22.90 10.96 -2.33
C THR A 97 22.40 12.34 -2.77
N GLU A 98 23.04 12.97 -3.76
CA GLU A 98 22.58 14.24 -4.34
C GLU A 98 21.31 14.04 -5.18
N ASP A 99 21.23 12.94 -5.92
CA ASP A 99 20.02 12.54 -6.65
C ASP A 99 18.85 12.29 -5.68
N CYS A 100 19.14 11.68 -4.52
CA CYS A 100 18.17 11.51 -3.44
C CYS A 100 17.68 12.84 -2.88
N ALA A 101 18.56 13.83 -2.71
CA ALA A 101 18.18 15.16 -2.25
C ALA A 101 17.33 15.92 -3.28
N THR A 102 17.63 15.74 -4.57
CA THR A 102 16.81 16.25 -5.68
C THR A 102 15.41 15.64 -5.64
N GLN A 103 15.31 14.32 -5.47
CA GLN A 103 14.03 13.64 -5.30
C GLN A 103 13.25 14.15 -4.08
N LYS A 104 13.92 14.30 -2.94
CA LYS A 104 13.31 14.85 -1.72
C LYS A 104 12.72 16.24 -1.96
N THR A 105 13.43 17.10 -2.70
CA THR A 105 12.98 18.45 -3.03
C THR A 105 11.72 18.41 -3.89
N ALA A 106 11.70 17.55 -4.92
CA ALA A 106 10.52 17.34 -5.76
C ALA A 106 9.33 16.79 -4.96
N CYS A 107 9.55 15.81 -4.08
CA CYS A 107 8.53 15.26 -3.19
C CYS A 107 7.96 16.36 -2.26
N SER A 108 8.84 17.16 -1.65
CA SER A 108 8.45 18.22 -0.72
C SER A 108 7.66 19.33 -1.42
N ALA A 109 8.01 19.66 -2.66
CA ALA A 109 7.27 20.62 -3.48
C ALA A 109 5.86 20.10 -3.82
N ALA A 110 5.74 18.82 -4.20
CA ALA A 110 4.44 18.19 -4.44
C ALA A 110 3.57 18.12 -3.17
N ALA A 111 4.19 17.96 -2.01
CA ALA A 111 3.51 17.96 -0.71
C ALA A 111 3.00 19.33 -0.25
N ALA A 112 3.43 20.42 -0.88
CA ALA A 112 3.07 21.80 -0.54
C ALA A 112 2.10 22.45 -1.55
N ALA A 113 1.75 21.74 -2.63
CA ALA A 113 0.81 22.17 -3.66
C ALA A 113 -0.64 21.90 -3.26
#